data_AF-A0A7S1DEN8-F1
#
_entry.id   AF-A0A7S1DEN8-F1
#
_cell.length_a   1.000
_cell.length_b   1.000
_cell.length_c   1.000
_cell.angle_alpha   90.00
_cell.angle_beta   90.00
_cell.angle_gamma   90.00
#
_symmetry.space_group_name_H-M   'P 1'
#
loop_
_entity.id
_entity.type
_entity.pdbx_description
1 polymer ?
#
loop_
_entity_poly.entity_id
_entity_poly.type
_entity_poly.pdbx_seq_one_letter_code
_entity_poly.pdbx_strand_id
1 'polypeptide(L)'
;RHNASFRDVYAYDTSTPTERFYSNVPAELKDLIHYQQKRIASNKEEQSTESPFIPDLVKGLANNDDFVVFKLDIDSGSVEKGSIEYILNDSSNMIDELFWEHHIRGNYLMPQWGDNVEETSLLSSYELFLQLRLRGIRAHSWV
;
A
#
# COMPACT_ATOMS: atom_id res chain seq x y z
N ARG A 1 17.53 13.37 14.61
CA ARG A 1 16.36 12.50 14.87
C ARG A 1 15.14 13.40 14.76
N HIS A 2 14.51 13.43 13.59
CA HIS A 2 13.24 14.15 13.42
C HIS A 2 12.14 13.21 13.90
N ASN A 3 11.34 13.63 14.88
CA ASN A 3 10.09 12.96 15.21
C ASN A 3 9.17 13.14 14.01
N ALA A 4 9.13 12.17 13.10
CA ALA A 4 8.05 12.10 12.13
C ALA A 4 6.78 11.72 12.91
N SER A 5 5.81 12.64 12.96
CA SER A 5 4.49 12.39 13.53
C SER A 5 3.46 12.37 12.42
N PHE A 6 2.60 11.36 12.40
CA PHE A 6 1.48 11.30 11.47
C PHE A 6 0.30 12.13 12.00
N ARG A 7 -0.36 12.86 11.10
CA ARG A 7 -1.64 13.53 11.38
C ARG A 7 -2.80 12.54 11.32
N ASP A 8 -2.80 11.70 10.29
CA ASP A 8 -3.82 10.68 10.05
C ASP A 8 -3.15 9.40 9.54
N VAL A 9 -3.72 8.26 9.89
CA VAL A 9 -3.32 6.93 9.44
C VAL A 9 -4.58 6.19 8.99
N TYR A 10 -4.65 5.83 7.71
CA TYR A 10 -5.76 5.06 7.17
C TYR A 10 -5.34 3.60 7.01
N ALA A 11 -6.07 2.68 7.62
CA ALA A 11 -5.74 1.26 7.61
C ALA A 11 -6.94 0.43 7.14
N TYR A 12 -6.67 -0.52 6.25
CA TYR A 12 -7.68 -1.38 5.64
C TYR A 12 -7.27 -2.84 5.76
N ASP A 13 -8.19 -3.68 6.21
CA ASP A 13 -8.05 -5.13 6.24
C ASP A 13 -9.45 -5.75 6.16
N THR A 14 -9.55 -6.99 5.69
CA THR A 14 -10.84 -7.69 5.55
C THR A 14 -11.19 -8.54 6.77
N SER A 15 -10.19 -8.97 7.53
CA SER A 15 -10.33 -10.10 8.45
C SER A 15 -10.37 -9.71 9.92
N THR A 16 -9.74 -8.60 10.30
CA THR A 16 -9.64 -8.17 11.70
C THR A 16 -10.88 -7.39 12.12
N PRO A 17 -11.63 -7.85 13.14
CA PRO A 17 -12.72 -7.05 13.68
C PRO A 17 -12.19 -5.72 14.25
N THR A 18 -12.92 -4.62 14.03
CA THR A 18 -12.54 -3.27 14.48
C THR A 18 -12.16 -3.21 15.96
N GLU A 19 -12.92 -3.86 16.84
CA GLU A 19 -12.65 -3.91 18.28
C GLU A 19 -11.30 -4.56 18.58
N ARG A 20 -10.98 -5.66 17.88
CA ARG A 20 -9.70 -6.38 17.99
C ARG A 20 -8.55 -5.55 17.43
N PHE A 21 -8.76 -4.79 16.37
CA PHE A 21 -7.76 -3.87 15.86
C PHE A 21 -7.42 -2.82 16.93
N TYR A 22 -8.42 -2.08 17.43
CA TYR A 22 -8.20 -1.00 18.40
C TYR A 22 -7.82 -1.48 19.80
N SER A 23 -8.01 -2.77 20.16
CA SER A 23 -7.46 -3.32 21.41
C SER A 23 -5.93 -3.38 21.42
N ASN A 24 -5.29 -3.40 20.23
CA ASN A 24 -3.84 -3.46 20.08
C ASN A 24 -3.20 -2.10 19.76
N VAL A 25 -4.01 -1.07 19.50
CA VAL A 25 -3.53 0.29 19.23
C VAL A 25 -3.27 1.03 20.56
N PRO A 26 -2.06 1.58 20.77
CA PRO A 26 -1.77 2.46 21.92
C PRO A 26 -2.77 3.61 22.02
N ALA A 27 -3.20 3.97 23.24
CA ALA A 27 -4.30 4.90 23.44
C ALA A 27 -4.07 6.26 22.75
N GLU A 28 -2.82 6.74 22.78
CA GLU A 28 -2.36 7.98 22.18
C GLU A 28 -2.39 8.01 20.64
N LEU A 29 -2.52 6.85 19.99
CA LEU A 29 -2.59 6.74 18.52
C LEU A 29 -4.02 6.52 18.01
N LYS A 30 -4.98 6.18 18.88
CA LYS A 30 -6.33 5.79 18.45
C LYS A 30 -7.04 6.88 17.66
N ASP A 31 -6.89 8.13 18.09
CA ASP A 31 -7.53 9.28 17.45
C ASP A 31 -6.92 9.64 16.09
N LEU A 32 -5.72 9.14 15.79
CA LEU A 32 -5.03 9.34 14.51
C LEU A 32 -5.39 8.25 13.48
N ILE A 33 -5.90 7.10 13.94
CA ILE A 33 -6.12 5.92 13.08
C ILE A 33 -7.57 5.80 12.65
N HIS A 34 -7.78 5.77 11.34
CA HIS A 34 -9.05 5.52 10.65
C HIS A 34 -9.04 4.09 10.09
N TYR A 35 -9.43 3.12 10.91
CA TYR A 35 -9.47 1.71 10.50
C TYR A 35 -10.79 1.36 9.80
N GLN A 36 -10.70 0.65 8.69
CA GLN A 36 -11.85 0.17 7.91
C GLN A 36 -11.72 -1.34 7.68
N GLN A 37 -12.69 -2.11 8.16
CA GLN A 37 -12.77 -3.53 7.86
C GLN A 37 -13.38 -3.74 6.46
N LYS A 38 -12.62 -3.45 5.41
CA LYS A 38 -13.10 -3.46 4.02
C LYS A 38 -12.13 -4.17 3.08
N ARG A 39 -12.68 -4.71 2.01
CA ARG A 39 -11.91 -5.21 0.86
C ARG A 39 -11.38 -4.01 0.08
N ILE A 40 -10.29 -4.21 -0.66
CA ILE A 40 -9.73 -3.17 -1.52
C ILE A 40 -9.96 -3.59 -2.98
N ALA A 41 -10.40 -2.64 -3.81
CA ALA A 41 -10.58 -2.87 -5.24
C ALA A 41 -9.23 -3.03 -5.93
N SER A 42 -9.18 -3.81 -7.02
CA SER A 42 -7.94 -4.01 -7.76
C SER A 42 -7.65 -2.87 -8.75
N ASN A 43 -8.67 -2.14 -9.16
CA ASN A 43 -8.61 -1.04 -10.12
C ASN A 43 -9.70 0.00 -9.83
N LYS A 44 -9.69 1.10 -10.59
CA LYS A 44 -10.61 2.23 -10.40
C LYS A 44 -12.04 1.89 -10.84
N GLU A 45 -12.20 1.02 -11.82
CA GLU A 45 -13.50 0.59 -12.35
C GLU A 45 -14.27 -0.27 -11.34
N GLU A 46 -13.56 -1.02 -10.50
CA GLU A 46 -14.10 -1.83 -9.41
C GLU A 46 -14.36 -1.03 -8.10
N GLN A 47 -13.96 0.24 -8.06
CA GLN A 47 -14.09 1.06 -6.87
C GLN A 47 -15.57 1.22 -6.46
N SER A 48 -15.83 1.01 -5.18
CA SER A 48 -17.14 1.25 -4.56
C SER A 48 -16.97 1.70 -3.10
N THR A 49 -18.08 2.08 -2.46
CA THR A 49 -18.09 2.40 -1.03
C THR A 49 -17.63 1.22 -0.16
N GLU A 50 -17.88 -0.01 -0.59
CA GLU A 50 -17.52 -1.23 0.14
C GLU A 50 -16.14 -1.78 -0.25
N SER A 51 -15.60 -1.32 -1.37
CA SER A 51 -14.30 -1.73 -1.89
C SER A 51 -13.57 -0.52 -2.50
N PRO A 52 -12.98 0.36 -1.68
CA PRO A 52 -12.27 1.52 -2.20
C PRO A 52 -11.02 1.10 -2.98
N PHE A 53 -10.63 1.90 -3.97
CA PHE A 53 -9.33 1.78 -4.62
C PHE A 53 -8.37 2.80 -3.99
N ILE A 54 -7.41 2.31 -3.20
CA ILE A 54 -6.63 3.16 -2.29
C ILE A 54 -5.80 4.23 -3.00
N PRO A 55 -5.08 3.95 -4.11
CA PRO A 55 -4.32 4.99 -4.79
C PRO A 55 -5.16 6.20 -5.25
N ASP A 56 -6.41 5.98 -5.69
CA ASP A 56 -7.31 7.09 -6.03
C ASP A 56 -7.85 7.79 -4.78
N LEU A 57 -8.14 7.04 -3.72
CA LEU A 57 -8.61 7.59 -2.45
C LEU A 57 -7.59 8.55 -1.81
N VAL A 58 -6.29 8.24 -1.88
CA VAL A 58 -5.22 9.11 -1.36
C VAL A 58 -5.35 10.54 -1.88
N LYS A 59 -5.77 10.70 -3.14
CA LYS A 59 -5.92 12.02 -3.79
C LYS A 59 -7.03 12.88 -3.19
N GLY A 60 -8.00 12.25 -2.52
CA GLY A 60 -9.05 12.94 -1.77
C GLY A 60 -8.72 13.16 -0.29
N LEU A 61 -7.69 12.49 0.23
CA LEU A 61 -7.29 12.56 1.65
C LEU A 61 -6.12 13.51 1.88
N ALA A 62 -5.22 13.61 0.91
CA ALA A 62 -4.01 14.41 0.97
C ALA A 62 -4.14 15.71 0.17
N ASN A 63 -3.33 16.70 0.52
CA ASN A 63 -3.07 17.89 -0.28
C ASN A 63 -1.58 17.96 -0.69
N ASN A 64 -1.21 18.89 -1.57
CA ASN A 64 0.16 18.97 -2.11
C ASN A 64 1.25 19.32 -1.08
N ASP A 65 0.86 19.79 0.11
CA ASP A 65 1.78 20.08 1.22
C ASP A 65 1.90 18.91 2.21
N ASP A 66 1.07 17.88 2.06
CA ASP A 66 1.17 16.66 2.87
C ASP A 66 2.31 15.76 2.35
N PHE A 67 2.96 15.07 3.28
CA PHE A 67 3.89 14.00 2.96
C PHE A 67 3.18 12.66 3.11
N VAL A 68 3.06 11.90 2.03
CA VAL A 68 2.25 10.67 1.99
C VAL A 68 3.14 9.44 1.99
N VAL A 69 2.94 8.61 3.02
CA VAL A 69 3.51 7.26 3.11
C VAL A 69 2.42 6.25 2.79
N PHE A 70 2.66 5.39 1.81
CA PHE A 70 1.77 4.29 1.46
C PHE A 70 2.46 2.95 1.71
N LYS A 71 1.84 2.09 2.52
CA LYS A 71 2.26 0.70 2.68
C LYS A 71 1.29 -0.21 1.93
N LEU A 72 1.84 -1.01 1.02
CA LEU A 72 1.13 -2.02 0.24
C LEU A 72 1.67 -3.39 0.63
N ASP A 73 0.84 -4.15 1.33
CA ASP A 73 1.15 -5.47 1.87
C ASP A 73 -0.19 -6.19 1.98
N ILE A 74 -0.54 -6.87 0.89
CA ILE A 74 -1.81 -7.59 0.77
C ILE A 74 -1.56 -8.87 -0.02
N ASP A 75 -2.06 -10.00 0.49
CA ASP A 75 -1.95 -11.31 -0.15
C ASP A 75 -2.86 -11.44 -1.40
N SER A 76 -2.81 -10.46 -2.31
CA SER A 76 -3.60 -10.38 -3.54
C SER A 76 -2.82 -9.67 -4.65
N GLY A 77 -2.14 -10.46 -5.49
CA GLY A 77 -1.34 -9.92 -6.60
C GLY A 77 -2.14 -9.02 -7.56
N SER A 78 -3.43 -9.29 -7.78
CA SER A 78 -4.28 -8.39 -8.58
C SER A 78 -4.44 -7.00 -7.98
N VAL A 79 -4.58 -6.90 -6.65
CA VAL A 79 -4.69 -5.61 -5.96
C VAL A 79 -3.35 -4.89 -5.93
N GLU A 80 -2.27 -5.62 -5.65
CA GLU A 80 -0.92 -5.05 -5.63
C GLU A 80 -0.55 -4.51 -7.01
N LYS A 81 -0.62 -5.35 -8.04
CA LYS A 81 -0.33 -4.98 -9.42
C LYS A 81 -1.17 -3.81 -9.91
N GLY A 82 -2.50 -3.87 -9.73
CA GLY A 82 -3.38 -2.80 -10.19
C GLY A 82 -3.10 -1.47 -9.46
N SER A 83 -2.73 -1.53 -8.18
CA SER A 83 -2.30 -0.33 -7.43
C SER A 83 -1.00 0.25 -7.99
N ILE A 84 0.02 -0.58 -8.22
CA ILE A 84 1.32 -0.14 -8.75
C ILE A 84 1.20 0.38 -10.18
N GLU A 85 0.43 -0.29 -11.04
CA GLU A 85 0.15 0.16 -12.41
C GLU A 85 -0.54 1.52 -12.42
N TYR A 86 -1.52 1.75 -11.55
CA TYR A 86 -2.17 3.05 -11.43
C TYR A 86 -1.18 4.14 -10.99
N ILE A 87 -0.40 3.88 -9.93
CA ILE A 87 0.60 4.82 -9.41
C ILE A 87 1.63 5.17 -10.49
N LEU A 88 2.10 4.19 -11.26
CA LEU A 88 3.05 4.40 -12.36
C LEU A 88 2.44 5.15 -13.55
N ASN A 89 1.13 5.10 -13.76
CA ASN A 89 0.51 5.78 -14.90
C ASN A 89 -0.14 7.13 -14.54
N ASP A 90 -0.34 7.40 -13.25
CA ASP A 90 -0.94 8.65 -12.77
C ASP A 90 0.12 9.73 -12.50
N SER A 91 0.22 10.71 -13.41
CA SER A 91 1.08 11.89 -13.24
C SER A 91 0.68 12.80 -12.06
N SER A 92 -0.53 12.61 -11.52
CA SER A 92 -1.05 13.34 -10.35
C SER A 92 -1.05 12.49 -9.07
N ASN A 93 -0.26 11.42 -9.04
CA ASN A 93 0.01 10.66 -7.83
C ASN A 93 0.54 11.57 -6.70
N MET A 94 0.07 11.33 -5.48
CA MET A 94 0.45 12.08 -4.29
C MET A 94 1.32 11.28 -3.31
N ILE A 95 1.70 10.05 -3.64
CA ILE A 95 2.52 9.19 -2.77
C ILE A 95 3.99 9.59 -2.88
N ASP A 96 4.61 9.97 -1.77
CA ASP A 96 6.03 10.31 -1.67
C ASP A 96 6.90 9.10 -1.32
N GLU A 97 6.39 8.24 -0.44
CA GLU A 97 7.10 7.07 0.07
C GLU A 97 6.23 5.83 -0.01
N LEU A 98 6.76 4.77 -0.60
CA LEU A 98 6.06 3.51 -0.81
C LEU A 98 6.83 2.38 -0.15
N PHE A 99 6.15 1.60 0.69
CA PHE A 99 6.65 0.36 1.26
C PHE A 99 5.82 -0.79 0.69
N TRP A 100 6.44 -1.66 -0.11
CA TRP A 100 5.73 -2.74 -0.80
C TRP A 100 6.39 -4.11 -0.58
N GLU A 101 5.61 -5.06 -0.02
CA GLU A 101 5.93 -6.49 -0.04
C GLU A 101 5.58 -7.05 -1.42
N HIS A 102 6.54 -7.04 -2.35
CA HIS A 102 6.25 -7.58 -3.68
C HIS A 102 6.39 -9.10 -3.64
N HIS A 103 5.26 -9.78 -3.43
CA HIS A 103 5.18 -11.24 -3.38
C HIS A 103 5.54 -11.86 -4.74
N ILE A 104 6.83 -12.10 -5.00
CA ILE A 104 7.31 -12.69 -6.26
C ILE A 104 7.76 -14.14 -6.09
N ARG A 105 7.59 -14.94 -7.14
CA ARG A 105 8.14 -16.30 -7.19
C ARG A 105 9.66 -16.27 -7.23
N GLY A 106 10.28 -17.17 -6.47
CA GLY A 106 11.73 -17.34 -6.48
C GLY A 106 12.49 -16.30 -5.65
N ASN A 107 11.79 -15.58 -4.76
CA ASN A 107 12.46 -14.89 -3.68
C ASN A 107 13.24 -15.89 -2.81
N TYR A 108 14.56 -15.74 -2.77
CA TYR A 108 15.46 -16.59 -1.98
C TYR A 108 15.50 -16.21 -0.49
N LEU A 109 15.02 -15.02 -0.12
CA LEU A 109 14.94 -14.54 1.26
C LEU A 109 13.70 -15.10 1.98
N MET A 110 12.58 -15.27 1.28
CA MET A 110 11.34 -15.85 1.83
C MET A 110 10.83 -17.02 0.98
N PRO A 111 11.36 -18.24 1.20
CA PRO A 111 10.98 -19.42 0.41
C PRO A 111 9.56 -19.97 0.72
N GLN A 112 8.81 -19.33 1.62
CA GLN A 112 7.56 -19.87 2.20
C GLN A 112 6.30 -19.03 1.90
N TRP A 113 6.34 -18.10 0.94
CA TRP A 113 5.17 -17.29 0.56
C TRP A 113 3.99 -18.07 -0.08
N GLY A 114 4.12 -19.40 -0.21
CA GLY A 114 3.06 -20.26 -0.70
C GLY A 114 2.74 -20.00 -2.19
N ASP A 115 1.48 -20.21 -2.56
CA ASP A 115 1.01 -20.09 -3.95
C ASP A 115 0.57 -18.67 -4.32
N ASN A 116 0.47 -17.75 -3.36
CA ASN A 116 0.04 -16.36 -3.57
C ASN A 116 1.21 -15.46 -3.98
N VAL A 117 2.02 -15.92 -4.93
CA VAL A 117 3.14 -15.18 -5.49
C VAL A 117 2.90 -14.87 -6.96
N GLU A 118 3.34 -13.70 -7.40
CA GLU A 118 3.37 -13.36 -8.81
C GLU A 118 4.42 -14.17 -9.57
N GLU A 119 4.11 -14.53 -10.82
CA GLU A 119 5.06 -15.05 -11.81
C GLU A 119 6.00 -13.95 -12.36
N THR A 120 6.35 -12.99 -11.51
CA THR A 120 7.23 -11.87 -11.82
C THR A 120 8.65 -12.22 -11.39
N SER A 121 9.64 -11.95 -12.25
CA SER A 121 11.04 -12.23 -11.92
C SER A 121 11.60 -11.19 -10.93
N LEU A 122 12.64 -11.56 -10.17
CA LEU A 122 13.35 -10.62 -9.29
C LEU A 122 13.86 -9.39 -10.05
N LEU A 123 14.39 -9.59 -11.26
CA LEU A 123 14.83 -8.49 -12.13
C LEU A 123 13.66 -7.54 -12.46
N SER A 124 12.53 -8.10 -12.89
CA SER A 124 11.33 -7.33 -13.22
C SER A 124 10.78 -6.57 -12.01
N SER A 125 10.84 -7.17 -10.81
CA SER A 125 10.51 -6.47 -9.58
C SER A 125 11.42 -5.25 -9.36
N TYR A 126 12.74 -5.42 -9.44
CA TYR A 126 13.68 -4.30 -9.31
C TYR A 126 13.47 -3.21 -10.38
N GLU A 127 13.10 -3.59 -11.61
CA GLU A 127 12.74 -2.64 -12.66
C GLU A 127 11.50 -1.82 -12.31
N LEU A 128 10.47 -2.43 -11.72
CA LEU A 128 9.28 -1.71 -11.22
C LEU A 128 9.67 -0.71 -10.11
N PHE A 129 10.47 -1.14 -9.13
CA PHE A 129 10.97 -0.23 -8.09
C PHE A 129 11.82 0.92 -8.65
N LEU A 130 12.61 0.67 -9.70
CA LEU A 130 13.33 1.72 -10.41
C LEU A 130 12.37 2.71 -11.08
N GLN A 131 11.34 2.23 -11.79
CA GLN A 131 10.35 3.09 -12.44
C GLN A 131 9.62 3.98 -11.42
N LEU A 132 9.24 3.43 -10.26
CA LEU A 132 8.64 4.21 -9.17
C LEU A 132 9.57 5.34 -8.70
N ARG A 133 10.86 5.04 -8.50
CA ARG A 133 11.87 6.04 -8.09
C ARG A 133 12.12 7.10 -9.15
N LEU A 134 12.11 6.74 -10.43
CA LEU A 134 12.22 7.69 -11.53
C LEU A 134 11.01 8.64 -11.60
N ARG A 135 9.86 8.27 -11.01
CA ARG A 135 8.70 9.14 -10.82
C ARG A 135 8.75 9.99 -9.54
N GLY A 136 9.85 9.95 -8.80
CA GLY A 136 10.02 10.71 -7.56
C GLY A 136 9.52 9.99 -6.30
N ILE A 137 9.00 8.76 -6.41
CA ILE A 137 8.50 7.98 -5.28
C ILE A 137 9.67 7.24 -4.63
N ARG A 138 9.92 7.48 -3.34
CA ARG A 138 10.87 6.67 -2.57
C ARG A 138 10.25 5.31 -2.30
N ALA A 139 10.46 4.39 -3.24
CA ALA A 139 9.95 3.04 -3.15
C ALA A 139 10.95 2.11 -2.46
N HIS A 140 10.46 1.43 -1.43
CA HIS A 140 11.18 0.49 -0.59
C HIS A 140 10.52 -0.88 -0.70
N SER A 141 11.34 -1.91 -0.84
CA SER A 141 10.87 -3.28 -0.99
C SER A 141 11.49 -4.17 0.06
N TRP A 142 10.73 -5.16 0.48
CA TRP A 142 11.29 -6.45 0.85
C TRP A 142 11.01 -7.44 -0.29
N VAL A 143 12.09 -7.64 -1.05
CA VAL A 143 12.46 -8.72 -1.99
C VAL A 143 12.13 -10.10 -1.51
#